data_AF-A1ULI9-F1
#
_entry.id   AF-A1ULI9-F1
#
_cell.length_a   1.000
_cell.length_b   1.000
_cell.length_c   1.000
_cell.angle_alpha   90.00
_cell.angle_beta   90.00
_cell.angle_gamma   90.00
#
_symmetry.space_group_name_H-M   'P 1'
#
loop_
_entity.id
_entity.type
_entity.pdbx_description
1 polymer ?
#
loop_
_entity_poly.entity_id
_entity_poly.type
_entity_poly.pdbx_seq_one_letter_code
_entity_poly.pdbx_strand_id
1 'polypeptide(L)'
;MVGVVNFPTLKRNSGAAVTATVPLGGTGNLEEHHEESRLAQRRADKWMIVGAALMGMWAPGLIGFPIFMRGVWLQRQALRAGLSVRPMIVTLIGYLVLIDGMLNSLGWALDLVANHTLINRVLMVGWGAMFDAGYFWHYNELWLGGAAGPGEKSMVFGMIVTVFAMRCAAAIGFLQMKRWGHQWMIVTCWMGVLIWCVYVFNMTMFADVRFAGVIFPVVGWWLYDIFYITPFLAIPYLHTVNREIFSD
;
A
#
# COMPACT_ATOMS: atom_id res chain seq x y z
N MET A 1 10.41 -12.70 -61.83
CA MET A 1 11.88 -12.88 -61.63
C MET A 1 12.37 -11.81 -60.66
N VAL A 2 12.55 -12.17 -59.38
CA VAL A 2 13.46 -11.48 -58.43
C VAL A 2 13.98 -12.58 -57.49
N GLY A 3 15.30 -12.63 -57.32
CA GLY A 3 16.06 -13.79 -56.88
C GLY A 3 16.03 -14.10 -55.37
N VAL A 4 16.31 -15.38 -55.09
CA VAL A 4 16.47 -15.98 -53.76
C VAL A 4 17.78 -15.50 -53.16
N VAL A 5 17.72 -14.89 -51.97
CA VAL A 5 18.90 -14.52 -51.19
C VAL A 5 19.37 -15.76 -50.41
N ASN A 6 20.59 -16.21 -50.74
CA ASN A 6 21.24 -17.37 -50.14
C ASN A 6 21.98 -16.93 -48.85
N PHE A 7 21.50 -17.36 -47.68
CA PHE A 7 22.21 -17.16 -46.42
C PHE A 7 23.12 -18.38 -46.13
N PRO A 8 24.39 -18.17 -45.72
CA PRO A 8 25.31 -19.27 -45.45
C PRO A 8 24.89 -20.06 -44.20
N THR A 9 24.65 -21.35 -44.40
CA THR A 9 24.36 -22.34 -43.35
C THR A 9 25.57 -22.55 -42.45
N LEU A 10 25.50 -22.09 -41.20
CA LEU A 10 26.46 -22.44 -40.17
C LEU A 10 26.29 -23.92 -39.76
N LYS A 11 27.42 -24.64 -39.79
CA LYS A 11 27.55 -26.09 -39.57
C LYS A 11 26.83 -26.56 -38.30
N ARG A 12 25.89 -27.48 -38.49
CA ARG A 12 25.29 -28.32 -37.44
C ARG A 12 26.33 -29.35 -37.01
N ASN A 13 26.94 -29.16 -35.85
CA ASN A 13 27.75 -30.19 -35.20
C ASN A 13 26.84 -31.32 -34.73
N SER A 14 26.73 -32.36 -35.56
CA SER A 14 26.25 -33.67 -35.16
C SER A 14 27.40 -34.40 -34.45
N GLY A 15 27.28 -34.63 -33.15
CA GLY A 15 28.28 -35.40 -32.40
C GLY A 15 27.82 -35.69 -30.96
N ALA A 16 27.62 -36.98 -30.69
CA ALA A 16 27.39 -37.63 -29.40
C ALA A 16 26.01 -37.41 -28.74
N ALA A 17 25.11 -38.37 -28.98
CA ALA A 17 24.04 -38.71 -28.05
C ALA A 17 24.67 -39.15 -26.72
N VAL A 18 24.79 -38.21 -25.78
CA VAL A 18 24.94 -38.54 -24.37
C VAL A 18 23.54 -38.92 -23.90
N THR A 19 23.33 -40.22 -23.68
CA THR A 19 22.19 -40.74 -22.93
C THR A 19 22.27 -40.13 -21.53
N ALA A 20 21.67 -38.96 -21.36
CA ALA A 20 21.48 -38.34 -20.06
C ALA A 20 20.48 -39.23 -19.30
N THR A 21 21.01 -40.12 -18.47
CA THR A 21 20.28 -40.69 -17.35
C THR A 21 19.80 -39.53 -16.49
N VAL A 22 18.54 -39.15 -16.67
CA VAL A 22 17.84 -38.21 -15.78
C VAL A 22 17.84 -38.85 -14.40
N PRO A 23 18.54 -38.30 -13.40
CA PRO A 23 18.45 -38.84 -12.06
C PRO A 23 17.00 -38.62 -11.58
N LEU A 24 16.33 -39.69 -11.18
CA LEU A 24 15.06 -39.67 -10.45
C LEU A 24 15.26 -39.11 -9.02
N GLY A 25 15.78 -37.88 -8.91
CA GLY A 25 16.05 -37.16 -7.66
C GLY A 25 15.25 -35.85 -7.52
N GLY A 26 14.17 -35.69 -8.29
CA GLY A 26 13.56 -34.38 -8.56
C GLY A 26 12.60 -33.82 -7.50
N THR A 27 12.18 -34.59 -6.49
CA THR A 27 11.18 -34.11 -5.51
C THR A 27 11.81 -33.31 -4.37
N GLY A 28 12.95 -33.75 -3.83
CA GLY A 28 13.61 -33.07 -2.71
C GLY A 28 14.11 -31.67 -3.05
N ASN A 29 14.67 -31.48 -4.25
CA ASN A 29 15.21 -30.17 -4.69
C ASN A 29 14.11 -29.14 -4.98
N LEU A 30 12.95 -29.58 -5.51
CA LEU A 30 11.82 -28.68 -5.76
C LEU A 30 11.11 -28.26 -4.47
N GLU A 31 10.90 -29.20 -3.56
CA GLU A 31 10.25 -28.92 -2.27
C GLU A 31 11.12 -28.01 -1.39
N GLU A 32 12.44 -28.23 -1.38
CA GLU A 32 13.43 -27.36 -0.73
C GLU A 32 13.43 -25.95 -1.34
N HIS A 33 13.43 -25.83 -2.67
CA HIS A 33 13.35 -24.52 -3.35
C HIS A 33 12.06 -23.77 -3.03
N HIS A 34 10.93 -24.46 -2.97
CA HIS A 34 9.64 -23.87 -2.59
C HIS A 34 9.64 -23.41 -1.13
N GLU A 35 10.21 -24.20 -0.22
CA GLU A 35 10.33 -23.83 1.19
C GLU A 35 11.25 -22.60 1.37
N GLU A 36 12.42 -22.60 0.72
CA GLU A 36 13.36 -21.48 0.73
C GLU A 36 12.70 -20.20 0.20
N SER A 37 11.99 -20.31 -0.93
CA SER A 37 11.22 -19.20 -1.53
C SER A 37 10.18 -18.65 -0.55
N ARG A 38 9.45 -19.54 0.15
CA ARG A 38 8.45 -19.15 1.16
C ARG A 38 9.07 -18.44 2.35
N LEU A 39 10.20 -18.93 2.85
CA LEU A 39 10.91 -18.34 3.99
C LEU A 39 11.48 -16.97 3.63
N ALA A 40 12.06 -16.83 2.44
CA ALA A 40 12.57 -15.57 1.93
C ALA A 40 11.45 -14.52 1.80
N GLN A 41 10.30 -14.89 1.21
CA GLN A 41 9.14 -14.01 1.11
C GLN A 41 8.63 -13.60 2.50
N ARG A 42 8.43 -14.54 3.43
CA ARG A 42 7.98 -14.24 4.80
C ARG A 42 8.95 -13.34 5.55
N ARG A 43 10.25 -13.55 5.38
CA ARG A 43 11.28 -12.70 5.99
C ARG A 43 11.16 -11.28 5.49
N ALA A 44 11.06 -11.08 4.17
CA ALA A 44 10.89 -9.75 3.57
C ALA A 44 9.56 -9.10 4.01
N ASP A 45 8.46 -9.84 3.97
CA ASP A 45 7.12 -9.35 4.34
C ASP A 45 7.05 -8.90 5.81
N LYS A 46 7.77 -9.55 6.75
CA LYS A 46 7.85 -9.08 8.14
C LYS A 46 8.42 -7.67 8.25
N TRP A 47 9.52 -7.39 7.53
CA TRP A 47 10.12 -6.05 7.51
C TRP A 47 9.21 -5.03 6.85
N MET A 48 8.59 -5.39 5.72
CA MET A 48 7.70 -4.48 5.00
C MET A 48 6.40 -4.21 5.75
N ILE A 49 5.77 -5.20 6.40
CA ILE A 49 4.55 -4.99 7.19
C ILE A 49 4.83 -4.12 8.41
N VAL A 50 5.91 -4.39 9.16
CA VAL A 50 6.29 -3.57 10.32
C VAL A 50 6.60 -2.15 9.87
N GLY A 51 7.38 -1.99 8.79
CA GLY A 51 7.67 -0.68 8.23
C GLY A 51 6.42 0.06 7.76
N ALA A 52 5.50 -0.62 7.09
CA ALA A 52 4.23 -0.04 6.62
C ALA A 52 3.33 0.39 7.79
N ALA A 53 3.22 -0.43 8.84
CA ALA A 53 2.48 -0.10 10.04
C ALA A 53 3.08 1.10 10.78
N LEU A 54 4.41 1.16 10.90
CA LEU A 54 5.11 2.30 11.48
C LEU A 54 4.94 3.57 10.63
N MET A 55 4.96 3.48 9.29
CA MET A 55 4.68 4.61 8.40
C MET A 55 3.23 5.09 8.43
N GLY A 56 2.27 4.17 8.63
CA GLY A 56 0.88 4.53 8.89
C GLY A 56 0.67 5.21 10.25
N MET A 57 1.63 5.13 11.16
CA MET A 57 1.62 5.91 12.39
C MET A 57 2.44 7.18 12.17
N TRP A 58 1.86 8.34 12.46
CA TRP A 58 2.50 9.64 12.21
C TRP A 58 3.91 9.78 12.79
N ALA A 59 4.04 9.78 14.12
CA ALA A 59 5.31 10.01 14.79
C ALA A 59 6.38 8.92 14.50
N PRO A 60 6.05 7.62 14.46
CA PRO A 60 7.00 6.58 14.08
C PRO A 60 7.34 6.51 12.59
N GLY A 61 6.66 7.27 11.73
CA GLY A 61 6.75 7.07 10.28
C GLY A 61 8.14 7.28 9.68
N LEU A 62 8.91 8.21 10.23
CA LEU A 62 10.32 8.43 9.88
C LEU A 62 11.19 7.18 10.12
N ILE A 63 10.87 6.39 11.15
CA ILE A 63 11.57 5.13 11.47
C ILE A 63 10.99 3.97 10.63
N GLY A 64 9.71 4.03 10.29
CA GLY A 64 9.04 3.02 9.47
C GLY A 64 9.65 2.89 8.07
N PHE A 65 10.02 4.01 7.44
CA PHE A 65 10.59 4.02 6.09
C PHE A 65 11.88 3.19 5.92
N PRO A 66 12.95 3.38 6.73
CA PRO A 66 14.15 2.55 6.62
C PRO A 66 13.90 1.07 6.92
N ILE A 67 12.98 0.76 7.84
CA ILE A 67 12.56 -0.62 8.14
C ILE A 67 11.88 -1.26 6.92
N PHE A 68 11.01 -0.51 6.25
CA PHE A 68 10.34 -0.94 5.03
C PHE A 68 11.33 -1.17 3.89
N MET A 69 12.26 -0.23 3.67
CA MET A 69 13.31 -0.33 2.66
C MET A 69 14.21 -1.56 2.86
N ARG A 70 14.48 -1.95 4.10
CA ARG A 70 15.18 -3.21 4.39
C ARG A 70 14.40 -4.43 3.87
N GLY A 71 13.08 -4.45 4.02
CA GLY A 71 12.23 -5.51 3.50
C GLY A 71 12.24 -5.59 1.97
N VAL A 72 12.15 -4.44 1.29
CA VAL A 72 12.27 -4.33 -0.17
C VAL A 72 13.63 -4.85 -0.65
N TRP A 73 14.71 -4.50 0.06
CA TRP A 73 16.05 -4.99 -0.26
C TRP A 73 16.15 -6.52 -0.13
N LEU A 74 15.60 -7.11 0.93
CA LEU A 74 15.56 -8.56 1.12
C LEU A 74 14.76 -9.26 0.01
N GLN A 75 13.61 -8.71 -0.39
CA GLN A 75 12.83 -9.27 -1.51
C GLN A 75 13.61 -9.19 -2.83
N ARG A 76 14.29 -8.08 -3.09
CA ARG A 76 15.11 -7.92 -4.30
C ARG A 76 16.29 -8.88 -4.32
N GLN A 77 16.88 -9.17 -3.16
CA GLN A 77 17.93 -10.18 -3.03
C GLN A 77 17.40 -11.58 -3.34
N ALA A 78 16.23 -11.95 -2.79
CA ALA A 78 15.58 -13.23 -3.07
C ALA A 78 15.23 -13.39 -4.56
N LEU A 79 14.73 -12.33 -5.20
CA LEU A 79 14.44 -12.33 -6.63
C LEU A 79 15.71 -12.54 -7.48
N ARG A 80 16.82 -11.89 -7.11
CA ARG A 80 18.12 -12.07 -7.77
C ARG A 80 18.71 -13.47 -7.58
N ALA A 81 18.37 -14.13 -6.48
CA ALA A 81 18.77 -15.52 -6.20
C ALA A 81 17.92 -16.56 -6.97
N GLY A 82 16.93 -16.13 -7.78
CA GLY A 82 16.08 -17.05 -8.53
C GLY A 82 15.01 -17.74 -7.67
N LEU A 83 14.73 -17.21 -6.48
CA LEU A 83 13.64 -17.71 -5.64
C LEU A 83 12.28 -17.28 -6.21
N SER A 84 11.27 -18.13 -6.02
CA SER A 84 9.89 -17.89 -6.47
C SER A 84 9.16 -16.90 -5.53
N VAL A 85 9.56 -15.64 -5.60
CA VAL A 85 8.97 -14.54 -4.80
C VAL A 85 7.92 -13.76 -5.58
N ARG A 86 7.09 -13.01 -4.85
CA ARG A 86 6.05 -12.14 -5.41
C ARG A 86 6.67 -11.13 -6.40
N PRO A 87 6.01 -10.82 -7.53
CA PRO A 87 6.46 -9.75 -8.41
C PRO A 87 6.57 -8.40 -7.68
N MET A 88 7.65 -7.66 -7.94
CA MET A 88 7.92 -6.39 -7.25
C MET A 88 6.79 -5.36 -7.42
N ILE A 89 6.16 -5.29 -8.60
CA ILE A 89 5.06 -4.35 -8.83
C ILE A 89 3.84 -4.64 -7.94
N VAL A 90 3.52 -5.93 -7.73
CA VAL A 90 2.46 -6.35 -6.80
C VAL A 90 2.83 -5.94 -5.37
N THR A 91 4.09 -6.18 -4.95
CA THR A 91 4.57 -5.72 -3.64
C THR A 91 4.39 -4.21 -3.49
N LEU A 92 4.87 -3.41 -4.45
CA LEU A 92 4.84 -1.95 -4.34
C LEU A 92 3.41 -1.41 -4.28
N ILE A 93 2.52 -1.88 -5.16
CA ILE A 93 1.10 -1.47 -5.16
C ILE A 93 0.41 -1.91 -3.87
N GLY A 94 0.59 -3.16 -3.46
CA GLY A 94 -0.06 -3.69 -2.25
C GLY A 94 0.39 -2.96 -0.99
N TYR A 95 1.69 -2.68 -0.85
CA TYR A 95 2.19 -1.94 0.31
C TYR A 95 1.87 -0.45 0.25
N LEU A 96 1.83 0.16 -0.93
CA LEU A 96 1.37 1.54 -1.08
C LEU A 96 -0.08 1.71 -0.58
N VAL A 97 -0.97 0.81 -1.01
CA VAL A 97 -2.37 0.78 -0.55
C VAL A 97 -2.46 0.44 0.95
N LEU A 98 -1.60 -0.46 1.46
CA LEU A 98 -1.56 -0.81 2.87
C LEU A 98 -1.13 0.38 3.74
N ILE A 99 -0.09 1.13 3.33
CA ILE A 99 0.39 2.32 4.05
C ILE A 99 -0.72 3.37 4.10
N ASP A 100 -1.38 3.65 2.97
CA ASP A 100 -2.52 4.56 2.91
C ASP A 100 -3.68 4.12 3.82
N GLY A 101 -4.05 2.84 3.78
CA GLY A 101 -5.07 2.28 4.66
C GLY A 101 -4.69 2.38 6.15
N MET A 102 -3.43 2.14 6.49
CA MET A 102 -2.92 2.23 7.86
C MET A 102 -2.82 3.68 8.34
N LEU A 103 -2.39 4.62 7.48
CA LEU A 103 -2.32 6.05 7.78
C LEU A 103 -3.69 6.58 8.17
N ASN A 104 -4.70 6.26 7.37
CA ASN A 104 -6.07 6.69 7.61
C ASN A 104 -6.72 5.95 8.79
N SER A 105 -6.47 4.64 8.93
CA SER A 105 -7.02 3.87 10.04
C SER A 105 -6.42 4.31 11.37
N LEU A 106 -5.10 4.35 11.48
CA LEU A 106 -4.39 4.65 12.74
C LEU A 106 -4.40 6.14 13.04
N GLY A 107 -4.22 7.00 12.03
CA GLY A 107 -4.28 8.45 12.19
C GLY A 107 -5.64 8.92 12.70
N TRP A 108 -6.72 8.51 12.02
CA TRP A 108 -8.06 8.89 12.49
C TRP A 108 -8.51 8.10 13.72
N ALA A 109 -7.95 6.91 14.01
CA ALA A 109 -8.22 6.23 15.28
C ALA A 109 -7.69 7.00 16.50
N LEU A 110 -6.59 7.77 16.34
CA LEU A 110 -6.10 8.65 17.40
C LEU A 110 -7.11 9.77 17.71
N ASP A 111 -7.77 10.33 16.69
CA ASP A 111 -8.87 11.28 16.87
C ASP A 111 -10.12 10.62 17.48
N LEU A 112 -10.42 9.38 17.09
CA LEU A 112 -11.63 8.71 17.53
C LEU A 112 -11.55 8.25 18.99
N VAL A 113 -10.44 7.62 19.39
CA VAL A 113 -10.33 6.92 20.68
C VAL A 113 -9.28 7.54 21.61
N ALA A 114 -8.25 8.18 21.05
CA ALA A 114 -7.12 8.71 21.83
C ALA A 114 -7.10 10.26 21.89
N ASN A 115 -8.22 10.93 21.65
CA ASN A 115 -8.31 12.39 21.51
C ASN A 115 -7.85 13.19 22.75
N HIS A 116 -7.88 12.58 23.93
CA HIS A 116 -7.42 13.19 25.18
C HIS A 116 -5.94 12.92 25.49
N THR A 117 -5.27 12.04 24.74
CA THR A 117 -3.86 11.72 24.99
C THR A 117 -2.94 12.89 24.64
N LEU A 118 -1.81 12.99 25.33
CA LEU A 118 -0.78 14.00 25.02
C LEU A 118 -0.28 13.85 23.58
N ILE A 119 -0.12 12.61 23.11
CA ILE A 119 0.30 12.30 21.74
C ILE A 119 -0.67 12.91 20.73
N ASN A 120 -1.98 12.65 20.88
CA ASN A 120 -2.94 13.21 19.95
C ASN A 120 -3.01 14.73 20.03
N ARG A 121 -2.95 15.31 21.24
CA ARG A 121 -2.92 16.78 21.39
C ARG A 121 -1.72 17.39 20.69
N VAL A 122 -0.51 16.85 20.85
CA VAL A 122 0.69 17.40 20.20
C VAL A 122 0.62 17.23 18.68
N LEU A 123 0.26 16.04 18.20
CA LEU A 123 0.23 15.74 16.76
C LEU A 123 -0.90 16.46 16.03
N MET A 124 -2.11 16.43 16.58
CA MET A 124 -3.28 17.05 15.97
C MET A 124 -3.22 18.58 16.07
N VAL A 125 -2.66 19.14 17.15
CA VAL A 125 -2.39 20.59 17.21
C VAL A 125 -1.31 20.98 16.21
N GLY A 126 -0.22 20.21 16.12
CA GLY A 126 0.82 20.46 15.11
C GLY A 126 0.25 20.45 13.69
N TRP A 127 -0.58 19.44 13.40
CA TRP A 127 -1.29 19.34 12.13
C TRP A 127 -2.20 20.51 11.85
N GLY A 128 -3.09 20.80 12.80
CA GLY A 128 -4.11 21.82 12.59
C GLY A 128 -3.48 23.20 12.43
N ALA A 129 -2.40 23.49 13.16
CA ALA A 129 -1.67 24.75 13.02
C ALA A 129 -0.92 24.84 11.68
N MET A 130 -0.43 23.71 11.15
CA MET A 130 0.31 23.69 9.90
C MET A 130 -0.60 23.70 8.66
N PHE A 131 -1.70 22.95 8.67
CA PHE A 131 -2.40 22.56 7.43
C PHE A 131 -3.93 22.69 7.45
N ASP A 132 -4.58 22.37 8.57
CA ASP A 132 -6.06 22.31 8.64
C ASP A 132 -6.61 22.72 10.02
N ALA A 133 -7.00 23.98 10.16
CA ALA A 133 -7.59 24.53 11.38
C ALA A 133 -8.96 23.92 11.74
N GLY A 134 -9.59 23.17 10.83
CA GLY A 134 -10.80 22.40 11.11
C GLY A 134 -10.61 21.38 12.24
N TYR A 135 -9.38 20.95 12.49
CA TYR A 135 -9.04 20.09 13.63
C TYR A 135 -9.11 20.80 14.99
N PHE A 136 -9.18 22.13 15.04
CA PHE A 136 -9.42 22.89 16.27
C PHE A 136 -10.88 23.29 16.48
N TRP A 137 -11.66 23.29 15.40
CA TRP A 137 -13.03 23.75 15.42
C TRP A 137 -13.88 22.85 16.32
N HIS A 138 -14.38 23.42 17.43
CA HIS A 138 -15.15 22.72 18.46
C HIS A 138 -14.51 21.40 18.94
N TYR A 139 -13.18 21.36 19.02
CA TYR A 139 -12.45 20.14 19.38
C TYR A 139 -12.86 19.61 20.76
N ASN A 140 -13.17 18.32 20.84
CA ASN A 140 -13.71 17.63 22.02
C ASN A 140 -15.09 18.11 22.52
N GLU A 141 -15.84 18.93 21.77
CA GLU A 141 -17.19 19.34 22.18
C GLU A 141 -18.26 18.28 21.89
N LEU A 142 -18.02 17.40 20.92
CA LEU A 142 -18.91 16.28 20.63
C LEU A 142 -18.79 15.18 21.70
N TRP A 143 -19.87 14.41 21.91
CA TRP A 143 -19.91 13.30 22.87
C TRP A 143 -18.80 12.24 22.67
N LEU A 144 -18.38 12.03 21.42
CA LEU A 144 -17.32 11.08 21.04
C LEU A 144 -15.91 11.71 21.09
N GLY A 145 -15.79 13.00 21.41
CA GLY A 145 -14.56 13.78 21.43
C GLY A 145 -13.94 13.99 20.04
N GLY A 146 -12.69 14.46 19.99
CA GLY A 146 -11.89 14.70 18.79
C GLY A 146 -12.31 15.90 17.95
N ALA A 147 -11.90 15.90 16.69
CA ALA A 147 -12.20 16.94 15.71
C ALA A 147 -13.70 17.02 15.42
N ALA A 148 -14.26 18.22 15.54
CA ALA A 148 -15.67 18.50 15.28
C ALA A 148 -15.88 19.45 14.10
N GLY A 149 -14.86 19.60 13.25
CA GLY A 149 -14.99 20.28 11.97
C GLY A 149 -16.19 19.72 11.18
N PRO A 150 -16.92 20.56 10.42
CA PRO A 150 -18.13 20.13 9.73
C PRO A 150 -17.92 18.86 8.90
N GLY A 151 -18.67 17.80 9.21
CA GLY A 151 -18.59 16.50 8.54
C GLY A 151 -17.35 15.64 8.88
N GLU A 152 -16.31 16.20 9.50
CA GLU A 152 -15.05 15.51 9.83
C GLU A 152 -15.32 14.29 10.71
N LYS A 153 -16.04 14.48 11.82
CA LYS A 153 -16.29 13.38 12.77
C LYS A 153 -17.09 12.23 12.18
N SER A 154 -18.10 12.54 11.37
CA SER A 154 -18.90 11.52 10.68
C SER A 154 -18.09 10.75 9.64
N MET A 155 -17.17 11.42 8.92
CA MET A 155 -16.26 10.78 7.97
C MET A 155 -15.26 9.89 8.70
N VAL A 156 -14.62 10.41 9.76
CA VAL A 156 -13.71 9.67 10.64
C VAL A 156 -14.37 8.39 11.15
N PHE A 157 -15.54 8.51 11.78
CA PHE A 157 -16.24 7.35 12.35
C PHE A 157 -16.67 6.36 11.26
N GLY A 158 -17.33 6.85 10.20
CA GLY A 158 -17.86 6.01 9.13
C GLY A 158 -16.76 5.27 8.36
N MET A 159 -15.71 5.98 7.95
CA MET A 159 -14.68 5.44 7.06
C MET A 159 -13.66 4.55 7.78
N ILE A 160 -13.34 4.80 9.06
CA ILE A 160 -12.50 3.85 9.84
C ILE A 160 -13.23 2.52 9.96
N VAL A 161 -14.49 2.54 10.41
CA VAL A 161 -15.25 1.32 10.72
C VAL A 161 -15.58 0.53 9.46
N THR A 162 -15.66 1.18 8.31
CA THR A 162 -16.02 0.54 7.04
C THR A 162 -14.83 0.37 6.10
N VAL A 163 -14.34 1.46 5.51
CA VAL A 163 -13.50 1.43 4.31
C VAL A 163 -12.04 1.13 4.62
N PHE A 164 -11.43 1.80 5.61
CA PHE A 164 -9.97 1.70 5.80
C PHE A 164 -9.53 0.36 6.41
N ALA A 165 -10.33 -0.20 7.33
CA ALA A 165 -10.09 -1.55 7.83
C ALA A 165 -10.20 -2.59 6.71
N MET A 166 -11.24 -2.47 5.88
CA MET A 166 -11.43 -3.32 4.70
C MET A 166 -10.30 -3.17 3.68
N ARG A 167 -9.81 -1.95 3.45
CA ARG A 167 -8.69 -1.63 2.55
C ARG A 167 -7.39 -2.27 3.04
N CYS A 168 -7.11 -2.21 4.35
CA CYS A 168 -5.97 -2.92 4.95
C CYS A 168 -6.07 -4.43 4.74
N ALA A 169 -7.25 -5.01 5.00
CA ALA A 169 -7.48 -6.45 4.81
C ALA A 169 -7.34 -6.86 3.33
N ALA A 170 -7.88 -6.06 2.41
CA ALA A 170 -7.76 -6.27 0.97
C ALA A 170 -6.30 -6.22 0.51
N ALA A 171 -5.52 -5.23 0.98
CA ALA A 171 -4.10 -5.11 0.67
C ALA A 171 -3.30 -6.32 1.20
N ILE A 172 -3.59 -6.79 2.42
CA ILE A 172 -2.95 -8.00 2.96
C ILE A 172 -3.31 -9.23 2.12
N GLY A 173 -4.59 -9.42 1.76
CA GLY A 173 -5.02 -10.52 0.90
C GLY A 173 -4.37 -10.46 -0.49
N PHE A 174 -4.26 -9.27 -1.07
CA PHE A 174 -3.60 -9.04 -2.34
C PHE A 174 -2.11 -9.36 -2.28
N LEU A 175 -1.41 -8.92 -1.23
CA LEU A 175 -0.02 -9.30 -0.96
C LEU A 175 0.08 -10.83 -0.78
N GLN A 176 -0.87 -11.49 -0.15
CA GLN A 176 -0.88 -12.96 -0.08
C GLN A 176 -1.17 -13.65 -1.42
N MET A 177 -1.24 -12.91 -2.54
CA MET A 177 -1.57 -13.42 -3.87
C MET A 177 -2.92 -14.15 -3.90
N LYS A 178 -3.88 -13.66 -3.10
CA LYS A 178 -5.24 -14.17 -3.04
C LYS A 178 -6.17 -13.42 -3.97
N ARG A 179 -7.02 -14.18 -4.66
CA ARG A 179 -7.96 -13.65 -5.64
C ARG A 179 -9.03 -12.77 -4.99
N TRP A 180 -9.50 -13.15 -3.80
CA TRP A 180 -10.39 -12.30 -3.01
C TRP A 180 -9.73 -10.96 -2.66
N GLY A 181 -8.44 -10.98 -2.34
CA GLY A 181 -7.66 -9.79 -2.02
C GLY A 181 -7.59 -8.83 -3.20
N HIS A 182 -7.32 -9.34 -4.40
CA HIS A 182 -7.35 -8.55 -5.64
C HIS A 182 -8.72 -7.89 -5.90
N GLN A 183 -9.81 -8.65 -5.78
CA GLN A 183 -11.16 -8.13 -5.97
C GLN A 183 -11.52 -7.04 -4.97
N TRP A 184 -11.28 -7.30 -3.67
CA TRP A 184 -11.54 -6.32 -2.63
C TRP A 184 -10.62 -5.11 -2.74
N MET A 185 -9.42 -5.26 -3.30
CA MET A 185 -8.54 -4.11 -3.53
C MET A 185 -9.07 -3.20 -4.64
N ILE A 186 -9.70 -3.75 -5.68
CA ILE A 186 -10.43 -2.95 -6.68
C ILE A 186 -11.57 -2.18 -6.01
N VAL A 187 -12.41 -2.86 -5.23
CA VAL A 187 -13.57 -2.26 -4.55
C VAL A 187 -13.11 -1.13 -3.62
N THR A 188 -12.17 -1.42 -2.73
CA THR A 188 -11.67 -0.42 -1.76
C THR A 188 -10.90 0.72 -2.41
N CYS A 189 -10.29 0.53 -3.59
CA CYS A 189 -9.75 1.65 -4.37
C CYS A 189 -10.83 2.55 -4.93
N TRP A 190 -11.90 2.00 -5.51
CA TRP A 190 -13.04 2.83 -5.94
C TRP A 190 -13.72 3.56 -4.78
N MET A 191 -13.87 2.89 -3.63
CA MET A 191 -14.32 3.56 -2.41
C MET A 191 -13.34 4.68 -1.99
N GLY A 192 -12.03 4.47 -2.13
CA GLY A 192 -11.01 5.50 -1.89
C GLY A 192 -11.17 6.72 -2.80
N VAL A 193 -11.50 6.53 -4.09
CA VAL A 193 -11.81 7.65 -5.01
C VAL A 193 -13.02 8.44 -4.51
N LEU A 194 -14.09 7.75 -4.08
CA LEU A 194 -15.27 8.42 -3.53
C LEU A 194 -14.94 9.19 -2.24
N ILE A 195 -14.18 8.59 -1.33
CA ILE A 195 -13.72 9.25 -0.10
C ILE A 195 -12.91 10.50 -0.44
N TRP A 196 -11.97 10.39 -1.38
CA TRP A 196 -11.15 11.51 -1.82
C TRP A 196 -12.03 12.65 -2.34
N CYS A 197 -13.00 12.37 -3.21
CA CYS A 197 -13.94 13.40 -3.69
C CYS A 197 -14.73 14.05 -2.53
N VAL A 198 -15.24 13.24 -1.59
CA VAL A 198 -15.98 13.75 -0.42
C VAL A 198 -15.08 14.62 0.46
N TYR A 199 -13.84 14.20 0.67
CA TYR A 199 -12.85 14.96 1.44
C TYR A 199 -12.51 16.29 0.77
N VAL A 200 -12.29 16.30 -0.55
CA VAL A 200 -12.07 17.52 -1.35
C VAL A 200 -13.27 18.47 -1.23
N PHE A 201 -14.51 17.98 -1.34
CA PHE A 201 -15.70 18.81 -1.12
C PHE A 201 -15.75 19.37 0.30
N ASN A 202 -15.44 18.55 1.31
CA ASN A 202 -15.45 18.98 2.69
C ASN A 202 -14.41 20.10 2.95
N MET A 203 -13.19 19.93 2.41
CA MET A 203 -12.12 20.91 2.53
C MET A 203 -12.44 22.22 1.80
N THR A 204 -13.10 22.15 0.64
CA THR A 204 -13.41 23.33 -0.18
C THR A 204 -14.64 24.09 0.28
N MET A 205 -15.70 23.41 0.73
CA MET A 205 -16.92 24.05 1.21
C MET A 205 -16.73 24.82 2.52
N PHE A 206 -15.78 24.38 3.36
CA PHE A 206 -15.46 25.01 4.65
C PHE A 206 -14.02 25.57 4.65
N ALA A 207 -13.53 25.99 3.49
CA ALA A 207 -12.16 26.47 3.31
C ALA A 207 -11.84 27.69 4.19
N ASP A 208 -12.83 28.54 4.43
CA ASP A 208 -12.75 29.70 5.32
C ASP A 208 -12.43 29.30 6.77
N VAL A 209 -13.02 28.21 7.24
CA VAL A 209 -12.75 27.66 8.57
C VAL A 209 -11.46 26.85 8.58
N ARG A 210 -11.24 26.01 7.57
CA ARG A 210 -10.13 25.04 7.56
C ARG A 210 -8.76 25.65 7.25
N PHE A 211 -8.71 26.74 6.48
CA PHE A 211 -7.44 27.40 6.16
C PHE A 211 -7.21 28.71 6.94
N ALA A 212 -8.10 29.06 7.86
CA ALA A 212 -7.91 30.22 8.71
C ALA A 212 -6.72 30.04 9.67
N GLY A 213 -5.73 30.92 9.58
CA GLY A 213 -4.63 31.00 10.54
C GLY A 213 -3.62 29.86 10.49
N VAL A 214 -3.67 28.99 9.47
CA VAL A 214 -2.70 27.91 9.27
C VAL A 214 -1.46 28.39 8.51
N ILE A 215 -0.31 27.76 8.75
CA ILE A 215 0.99 28.17 8.18
C ILE A 215 1.07 27.87 6.68
N PHE A 216 0.65 26.67 6.27
CA PHE A 216 0.74 26.17 4.90
C PHE A 216 -0.64 25.71 4.42
N PRO A 217 -1.54 26.63 4.02
CA PRO A 217 -2.94 26.32 3.73
C PRO A 217 -3.09 25.37 2.53
N VAL A 218 -3.36 25.90 1.33
CA VAL A 218 -3.63 25.06 0.16
C VAL A 218 -2.43 24.17 -0.20
N VAL A 219 -1.21 24.69 -0.10
CA VAL A 219 0.01 23.94 -0.45
C VAL A 219 0.23 22.77 0.50
N GLY A 220 0.08 22.98 1.79
CA GLY A 220 0.31 21.94 2.78
C GLY A 220 -0.80 20.88 2.77
N TRP A 221 -2.05 21.30 2.50
CA TRP A 221 -3.14 20.37 2.23
C TRP A 221 -2.85 19.47 1.03
N TRP A 222 -2.43 20.02 -0.11
CA TRP A 222 -2.07 19.20 -1.28
C TRP A 222 -0.88 18.27 -1.04
N LEU A 223 0.12 18.70 -0.27
CA LEU A 223 1.27 17.83 0.09
C LEU A 223 0.82 16.58 0.85
N TYR A 224 -0.25 16.69 1.64
CA TYR A 224 -0.89 15.57 2.30
C TYR A 224 -1.82 14.79 1.38
N ASP A 225 -2.63 15.50 0.61
CA ASP A 225 -3.66 14.90 -0.24
C ASP A 225 -3.07 14.00 -1.34
N ILE A 226 -1.80 14.18 -1.68
CA ILE A 226 -1.03 13.26 -2.54
C ILE A 226 -1.11 11.80 -2.05
N PHE A 227 -1.19 11.55 -0.76
CA PHE A 227 -1.30 10.18 -0.24
C PHE A 227 -2.68 9.56 -0.48
N TYR A 228 -3.75 10.36 -0.66
CA TYR A 228 -5.05 9.86 -1.14
C TYR A 228 -5.05 9.55 -2.64
N ILE A 229 -3.98 9.84 -3.38
CA ILE A 229 -3.89 9.54 -4.82
C ILE A 229 -3.65 8.03 -5.06
N THR A 230 -3.40 7.24 -4.02
CA THR A 230 -3.13 5.79 -4.16
C THR A 230 -4.17 5.01 -4.96
N PRO A 231 -5.50 5.27 -4.90
CA PRO A 231 -6.44 4.63 -5.81
C PRO A 231 -6.16 4.91 -7.29
N PHE A 232 -5.77 6.14 -7.65
CA PHE A 232 -5.48 6.50 -9.04
C PHE A 232 -4.22 5.80 -9.57
N LEU A 233 -3.29 5.43 -8.70
CA LEU A 233 -2.12 4.60 -9.05
C LEU A 233 -2.46 3.11 -9.09
N ALA A 234 -3.28 2.63 -8.14
CA ALA A 234 -3.61 1.21 -8.02
C ALA A 234 -4.64 0.74 -9.05
N ILE A 235 -5.69 1.52 -9.32
CA ILE A 235 -6.80 1.13 -10.21
C ILE A 235 -6.31 0.71 -11.60
N PRO A 236 -5.46 1.48 -12.32
CA PRO A 236 -4.98 1.07 -13.63
C PRO A 236 -4.23 -0.26 -13.60
N TYR A 237 -3.39 -0.48 -12.58
CA TYR A 237 -2.68 -1.75 -12.40
C TYR A 237 -3.65 -2.91 -12.12
N LEU A 238 -4.62 -2.70 -11.24
CA LEU A 238 -5.55 -3.75 -10.81
C LEU A 238 -6.49 -4.21 -11.92
N HIS A 239 -6.80 -3.34 -12.89
CA HIS A 239 -7.62 -3.70 -14.06
C HIS A 239 -6.81 -4.27 -15.23
N THR A 240 -5.49 -4.13 -15.21
CA THR A 240 -4.61 -4.66 -16.28
C THR A 240 -3.97 -5.99 -15.92
N VAL A 241 -3.81 -6.29 -14.63
CA VAL A 241 -3.24 -7.56 -14.18
C VAL A 241 -4.19 -8.74 -14.43
N ASN A 242 -3.67 -9.84 -15.00
CA ASN A 242 -4.46 -11.07 -15.17
C ASN A 242 -4.83 -11.65 -13.78
N ARG A 243 -6.13 -11.80 -13.52
CA ARG A 243 -6.66 -12.35 -12.26
C ARG A 243 -6.24 -13.81 -12.00
N GLU A 244 -5.83 -14.55 -13.02
CA GLU A 244 -5.41 -15.95 -12.92
C GLU A 244 -4.08 -16.14 -12.19
N ILE A 245 -3.26 -15.09 -12.07
CA ILE A 245 -2.01 -15.17 -11.29
C ILE A 245 -2.27 -15.28 -9.78
N PHE A 246 -3.51 -14.99 -9.35
CA PHE A 246 -3.92 -15.04 -7.96
C PHE A 246 -4.57 -16.39 -7.65
N SER A 247 -4.12 -17.01 -6.57
CA SER A 247 -4.72 -18.24 -6.01
C SER A 247 -6.07 -17.95 -5.36
N ASP A 248 -6.97 -18.93 -5.37
CA ASP A 248 -8.23 -18.84 -4.62
C ASP A 248 -8.00 -18.83 -3.09
#